data_AF-A0AA87LQ52-F1
#
_entry.id   AF-A0AA87LQ52-F1
#
_cell.length_a   1.000
_cell.length_b   1.000
_cell.length_c   1.000
_cell.angle_alpha   90.00
_cell.angle_beta   90.00
_cell.angle_gamma   90.00
#
_symmetry.space_group_name_H-M   'P 1'
#
loop_
_entity.id
_entity.type
_entity.pdbx_description
1 polymer ?
#
loop_
_entity_poly.entity_id
_entity_poly.type
_entity_poly.pdbx_seq_one_letter_code
_entity_poly.pdbx_strand_id
1 'polypeptide(L)'
;MENVAADVRLESIESFQSTIRKSEKARAQMTQKGGNTVLIEKRLRAFHISLVVLEKVWHDKPHLCSQEELERAREVLTAIC
;
A
#
# COMPACT_ATOMS: atom_id res chain seq x y z
N MET A 1 -17.64 3.30 -11.77
CA MET A 1 -16.87 3.77 -10.61
C MET A 1 -17.68 4.89 -9.99
N GLU A 2 -18.15 4.71 -8.76
CA GLU A 2 -18.88 5.76 -8.04
C GLU A 2 -18.00 7.02 -7.95
N ASN A 3 -18.64 8.19 -8.05
CA ASN A 3 -17.94 9.46 -7.88
C ASN A 3 -17.60 9.63 -6.39
N VAL A 4 -16.50 9.01 -5.95
CA VAL A 4 -15.98 9.17 -4.58
C VAL A 4 -15.68 10.65 -4.37
N ALA A 5 -16.14 11.25 -3.28
CA ALA A 5 -15.89 12.65 -3.00
C ALA A 5 -14.38 12.92 -2.79
N ALA A 6 -13.91 14.11 -3.16
CA ALA A 6 -12.47 14.42 -3.22
C ALA A 6 -11.80 14.37 -1.84
N ASP A 7 -12.52 14.74 -0.79
CA ASP A 7 -12.16 14.61 0.62
C ASP A 7 -11.95 13.15 1.01
N VAL A 8 -12.87 12.25 0.66
CA VAL A 8 -12.76 10.82 0.93
C VAL A 8 -11.56 10.20 0.21
N ARG A 9 -11.27 10.63 -1.03
CA ARG A 9 -10.07 10.19 -1.77
C ARG A 9 -8.79 10.63 -1.06
N LEU A 10 -8.73 11.89 -0.64
CA LEU A 10 -7.57 12.44 0.06
C LEU A 10 -7.33 11.74 1.40
N GLU A 11 -8.37 11.60 2.21
CA GLU A 11 -8.31 10.91 3.51
C GLU A 11 -7.85 9.45 3.34
N SER A 12 -8.37 8.77 2.30
CA SER A 12 -7.93 7.41 1.97
C SER A 12 -6.43 7.36 1.64
N ILE A 13 -5.94 8.28 0.80
CA ILE A 13 -4.51 8.37 0.45
C ILE A 13 -3.66 8.63 1.70
N GLU A 14 -4.05 9.58 2.55
CA GLU A 14 -3.34 9.93 3.78
C GLU A 14 -3.29 8.77 4.78
N SER A 15 -4.39 8.00 4.86
CA SER A 15 -4.47 6.79 5.68
C SER A 15 -3.50 5.70 5.19
N PHE A 16 -3.43 5.47 3.87
CA PHE A 16 -2.46 4.55 3.28
C PHE A 16 -1.02 5.00 3.54
N GLN A 17 -0.70 6.28 3.33
CA GLN A 17 0.62 6.83 3.60
C GLN A 17 1.02 6.69 5.07
N SER A 18 0.08 6.92 5.99
CA SER A 18 0.30 6.73 7.43
C SER A 18 0.58 5.27 7.78
N THR A 19 -0.13 4.33 7.16
CA THR A 19 0.06 2.89 7.34
C THR A 19 1.41 2.42 6.81
N ILE A 20 1.85 2.95 5.66
CA ILE A 20 3.18 2.71 5.09
C ILE A 20 4.25 3.17 6.07
N ARG A 21 4.21 4.43 6.54
CA ARG A 21 5.20 4.98 7.49
C ARG A 21 5.29 4.15 8.77
N LYS A 22 4.16 3.73 9.32
CA LYS A 22 4.13 2.87 10.52
C LYS A 22 4.75 1.50 10.25
N SER A 23 4.44 0.90 9.11
CA SER A 23 4.99 -0.40 8.71
C SER A 23 6.49 -0.33 8.41
N GLU A 24 6.99 0.76 7.83
CA GLU A 24 8.42 0.99 7.61
C GLU A 24 9.18 1.11 8.93
N LYS A 25 8.62 1.84 9.89
CA LYS A 25 9.19 1.97 11.24
C LYS A 25 9.24 0.60 11.94
N ALA A 26 8.15 -0.17 11.86
CA ALA A 26 8.13 -1.53 12.40
C ALA A 26 9.16 -2.45 11.71
N ARG A 27 9.31 -2.36 10.39
CA ARG A 27 10.34 -3.12 9.66
C ARG A 27 11.74 -2.75 10.14
N ALA A 28 12.04 -1.46 10.26
CA ALA A 28 13.34 -0.98 10.74
C ALA A 28 13.64 -1.51 12.16
N GLN A 29 12.65 -1.47 13.05
CA GLN A 29 12.77 -2.01 14.40
C GLN A 29 12.98 -3.53 14.43
N MET A 30 12.26 -4.29 13.59
CA MET A 30 12.44 -5.74 13.48
C MET A 30 13.82 -6.10 12.92
N THR A 31 14.26 -5.37 11.90
CA THR A 31 15.61 -5.53 11.30
C THR A 31 16.69 -5.30 12.33
N GLN A 32 16.59 -4.22 13.11
CA GLN A 32 17.53 -3.89 14.17
C GLN A 32 17.60 -4.99 15.26
N LYS A 33 16.48 -5.67 15.52
CA LYS A 33 16.38 -6.76 16.51
C LYS A 33 16.71 -8.14 15.92
N GLY A 34 17.13 -8.23 14.65
CA GLY A 34 17.40 -9.50 13.97
C GLY A 34 16.15 -10.35 13.73
N GLY A 35 14.96 -9.75 13.74
CA GLY A 35 13.69 -10.44 13.51
C GLY A 35 13.40 -10.66 12.02
N ASN A 36 12.50 -11.60 11.72
CA ASN A 36 12.08 -11.90 10.35
C ASN A 36 11.22 -10.78 9.75
N THR A 37 11.70 -10.14 8.68
CA THR A 37 11.03 -9.02 8.00
C THR A 37 10.19 -9.42 6.78
N VAL A 38 10.21 -10.69 6.36
CA VAL A 38 9.59 -11.14 5.08
C VAL A 38 8.11 -10.77 5.01
N LEU A 39 7.37 -10.97 6.10
CA LEU A 39 5.93 -10.67 6.12
C LEU A 39 5.66 -9.17 6.04
N ILE A 40 6.41 -8.35 6.78
CA ILE A 40 6.20 -6.90 6.78
C ILE A 40 6.64 -6.25 5.47
N GLU A 41 7.64 -6.81 4.79
CA GLU A 41 8.04 -6.40 3.45
C GLU A 41 6.97 -6.70 2.40
N LYS A 42 6.37 -7.90 2.43
CA LYS A 42 5.25 -8.24 1.55
C LYS A 42 4.07 -7.28 1.73
N ARG A 43 3.72 -6.96 2.98
CA ARG A 43 2.68 -5.99 3.33
C ARG A 43 3.01 -4.58 2.85
N LEU A 44 4.24 -4.11 3.09
CA LEU A 44 4.71 -2.82 2.63
C LEU A 44 4.64 -2.70 1.10
N ARG A 45 5.04 -3.74 0.37
CA ARG A 45 4.94 -3.74 -1.10
C ARG A 45 3.48 -3.66 -1.56
N ALA A 46 2.58 -4.41 -0.92
CA ALA A 46 1.15 -4.35 -1.22
C ALA A 46 0.54 -2.97 -0.97
N PHE A 47 0.89 -2.32 0.14
CA PHE A 47 0.43 -0.95 0.44
C PHE A 47 0.96 0.07 -0.59
N HIS A 48 2.22 -0.02 -1.00
CA HIS A 48 2.77 0.86 -2.03
C HIS A 48 2.08 0.70 -3.39
N ILE A 49 1.87 -0.55 -3.83
CA ILE A 49 1.17 -0.83 -5.09
C ILE A 49 -0.26 -0.29 -5.05
N SER A 50 -0.94 -0.46 -3.92
CA SER A 50 -2.32 0.00 -3.76
C SER A 50 -2.42 1.53 -3.76
N LEU A 51 -1.48 2.22 -3.11
CA LEU A 51 -1.39 3.67 -3.18
C LEU A 51 -1.19 4.16 -4.62
N VAL A 52 -0.28 3.52 -5.37
CA VAL A 52 -0.04 3.82 -6.79
C VAL A 52 -1.29 3.62 -7.65
N VAL A 53 -2.05 2.55 -7.40
CA VAL A 53 -3.32 2.29 -8.10
C VAL A 53 -4.36 3.35 -7.79
N LEU A 54 -4.50 3.73 -6.51
CA LEU A 54 -5.43 4.80 -6.11
C LEU A 54 -5.07 6.13 -6.75
N GLU A 55 -3.78 6.49 -6.75
CA GLU A 55 -3.32 7.72 -7.39
C GLU A 55 -3.50 7.70 -8.91
N LYS A 56 -3.30 6.57 -9.57
CA LYS A 56 -3.58 6.40 -11.00
C LYS A 56 -5.07 6.58 -11.30
N VAL A 57 -5.94 5.92 -10.53
CA VAL A 57 -7.40 5.96 -10.75
C VAL A 57 -7.98 7.35 -10.47
N TRP A 58 -7.49 8.04 -9.45
CA TRP A 58 -8.07 9.32 -9.01
C TRP A 58 -7.40 10.57 -9.55
N HIS A 59 -6.12 10.50 -9.93
CA HIS A 59 -5.34 11.64 -10.41
C HIS A 59 -4.73 11.43 -11.81
N ASP A 60 -5.11 10.35 -12.51
CA ASP A 60 -4.61 9.99 -13.84
C ASP A 60 -3.07 9.95 -13.93
N LYS A 61 -2.40 9.62 -12.81
CA LYS A 61 -0.94 9.51 -12.78
C LYS A 61 -0.49 8.28 -13.58
N PRO A 62 0.39 8.43 -14.59
CA PRO A 62 0.87 7.31 -15.38
C PRO A 62 1.81 6.43 -14.55
N HIS A 63 1.35 5.25 -14.16
CA HIS A 63 2.16 4.27 -13.44
C HIS A 63 2.05 2.85 -14.04
N LEU A 64 3.22 2.22 -14.14
CA LEU A 64 3.46 0.89 -14.69
C LEU A 64 3.57 -0.12 -13.54
N CYS A 65 2.45 -0.48 -12.93
CA CYS A 65 2.38 -1.70 -12.12
C CYS A 65 2.08 -2.87 -13.06
N SER A 66 2.87 -3.95 -12.97
CA SER A 66 2.57 -5.16 -13.72
C SER A 66 1.32 -5.85 -13.15
N GLN A 67 0.62 -6.63 -13.99
CA GLN A 67 -0.54 -7.41 -13.57
C GLN A 67 -0.21 -8.33 -12.38
N GLU A 68 0.96 -8.95 -12.41
CA GLU A 68 1.45 -9.82 -11.35
C GLU A 68 1.68 -9.09 -10.01
N GLU A 69 2.11 -7.82 -10.06
CA GLU A 69 2.22 -6.97 -8.88
C GLU A 69 0.86 -6.62 -8.30
N LEU A 70 -0.12 -6.32 -9.16
CA LEU A 70 -1.49 -6.04 -8.73
C LEU A 70 -2.13 -7.26 -8.06
N GLU A 71 -1.93 -8.46 -8.64
CA GLU A 71 -2.46 -9.71 -8.08
C GLU A 71 -1.86 -10.02 -6.70
N ARG A 72 -0.53 -9.92 -6.56
CA ARG A 72 0.13 -10.10 -5.27
C ARG A 72 -0.28 -9.07 -4.22
N ALA A 73 -0.43 -7.81 -4.62
CA ALA A 73 -0.86 -6.77 -3.70
C ALA A 73 -2.29 -7.06 -3.20
N ARG A 74 -3.18 -7.47 -4.11
CA ARG A 74 -4.55 -7.86 -3.78
C ARG A 74 -4.58 -9.04 -2.81
N GLU A 75 -3.84 -10.11 -3.09
CA GLU A 75 -3.77 -11.29 -2.21
C GLU A 75 -3.33 -10.92 -0.79
N VAL A 76 -2.29 -10.08 -0.68
CA VAL A 76 -1.78 -9.64 0.62
C VAL A 76 -2.79 -8.75 1.36
N LEU A 77 -3.48 -7.87 0.67
CA LEU A 77 -4.50 -7.00 1.28
C LEU A 77 -5.75 -7.77 1.71
N THR A 78 -6.24 -8.71 0.90
CA THR A 78 -7.38 -9.56 1.25
C THR A 78 -7.08 -10.44 2.47
N ALA A 79 -5.82 -10.78 2.71
CA ALA A 79 -5.40 -11.50 3.92
C ALA A 79 -5.28 -10.61 5.18
N ILE A 80 -5.52 -9.29 5.08
CA ILE A 80 -5.49 -8.34 6.21
C ILE A 80 -6.91 -7.98 6.67
N CYS A 81 -7.91 -8.08 5.78
CA CYS A 81 -9.33 -7.94 6.11
C CYS A 81 -9.89 -9.23 6.74
#